data_AF-A0A1B6GWI5-F1
#
_entry.id   AF-A0A1B6GWI5-F1
#
_cell.length_a   1.000
_cell.length_b   1.000
_cell.length_c   1.000
_cell.angle_alpha   90.00
_cell.angle_beta   90.00
_cell.angle_gamma   90.00
#
_symmetry.space_group_name_H-M   'P 1'
#
loop_
_entity.id
_entity.type
_entity.pdbx_description
1 polymer ?
#
loop_
_entity_poly.entity_id
_entity_poly.type
_entity_poly.pdbx_seq_one_letter_code
_entity_poly.pdbx_strand_id
1 'polypeptide(L)'
;PMILKVSYKKTAFTYGLITYAILTTLILIAIYTAHPHHHNSRMLRKHGEHLIELEWLTYLKKHNKIYSKVQNKPLTEMEYAKQRIHIAEHNLAYLNGLTPYKLHLGVNRFVNLSSTSSNQREIIVKNRTKERHLKAADFPPDFDWRNRTGVVSAVKDQGDCNAGWAFSATGTLEGQLMLKMNQSVKLSEQNLIDCSLENLGCVYGDSSSALKYVMNNGIDLDDEYPYQAQYSYSCKYKKSSLDFNVLEVKQEYFDAEYDVMDTLFKIGPLSIGVNASDMDFQMYHKGVFDKGISNSYSNHFVLLVGYGNEIINGLSYDYWIIKNSWGTDWGEKGYMKLNRINNPIYHVVYPEL
;
A
#
# COMPACT_ATOMS: atom_id res chain seq x y z
N PRO A 1 11.33 14.41 30.74
CA PRO A 1 10.74 13.08 30.45
C PRO A 1 9.34 12.81 31.04
N MET A 2 8.84 13.59 32.01
CA MET A 2 7.52 13.32 32.66
C MET A 2 6.34 14.12 32.10
N ILE A 3 6.58 15.20 31.34
CA ILE A 3 5.51 16.10 30.84
C ILE A 3 4.89 15.60 29.52
N LEU A 4 5.62 14.84 28.70
CA LEU A 4 5.11 14.28 27.43
C LEU A 4 4.17 13.07 27.62
N LYS A 5 4.28 12.32 28.73
CA LYS A 5 3.41 11.15 29.01
C LYS A 5 1.98 11.54 29.41
N VAL A 6 1.77 12.73 29.98
CA VAL A 6 0.44 13.20 30.40
C VAL A 6 -0.36 13.72 29.20
N SER A 7 0.31 14.34 28.22
CA SER A 7 -0.35 14.82 26.99
C SER A 7 -0.87 13.65 26.15
N TYR A 8 -0.06 12.59 25.95
CA TYR A 8 -0.46 11.41 25.17
C TYR A 8 -1.60 10.61 25.83
N LYS A 9 -1.62 10.53 27.17
CA LYS A 9 -2.74 9.88 27.88
C LYS A 9 -4.02 10.70 27.77
N LYS A 10 -3.96 12.03 27.83
CA LYS A 10 -5.16 12.89 27.65
C LYS A 10 -5.71 12.81 26.23
N THR A 11 -4.87 12.86 25.19
CA THR A 11 -5.34 12.69 23.80
C THR A 11 -5.86 11.29 23.54
N ALA A 12 -5.18 10.23 23.98
CA ALA A 12 -5.67 8.85 23.83
C ALA A 12 -6.99 8.61 24.58
N PHE A 13 -7.17 9.24 25.75
CA PHE A 13 -8.41 9.17 26.53
C PHE A 13 -9.54 9.95 25.86
N THR A 14 -9.28 11.13 25.27
CA THR A 14 -10.28 11.87 24.50
C THR A 14 -10.65 11.18 23.18
N TYR A 15 -9.70 10.60 22.46
CA TYR A 15 -10.00 9.79 21.27
C TYR A 15 -10.76 8.52 21.64
N GLY A 16 -10.41 7.86 22.75
CA GLY A 16 -11.14 6.71 23.29
C GLY A 16 -12.56 7.05 23.73
N LEU A 17 -12.79 8.24 24.30
CA LEU A 17 -14.13 8.71 24.67
C LEU A 17 -14.97 9.11 23.46
N ILE A 18 -14.35 9.70 22.43
CA ILE A 18 -15.04 10.03 21.17
C ILE A 18 -15.39 8.75 20.40
N THR A 19 -14.48 7.78 20.31
CA THR A 19 -14.78 6.49 19.69
C THR A 19 -15.81 5.70 20.50
N TYR A 20 -15.74 5.71 21.83
CA TYR A 20 -16.76 5.08 22.69
C TYR A 20 -18.13 5.76 22.56
N ALA A 21 -18.18 7.10 22.51
CA ALA A 21 -19.42 7.84 22.26
C ALA A 21 -20.01 7.49 20.89
N ILE A 22 -19.20 7.47 19.82
CA ILE A 22 -19.60 7.08 18.47
C ILE A 22 -20.10 5.63 18.45
N LEU A 23 -19.40 4.72 19.13
CA LEU A 23 -19.77 3.31 19.23
C LEU A 23 -21.10 3.11 19.97
N THR A 24 -21.32 3.82 21.08
CA THR A 24 -22.60 3.78 21.79
C THR A 24 -23.73 4.33 20.93
N THR A 25 -23.50 5.39 20.14
CA THR A 25 -24.52 5.89 19.20
C THR A 25 -24.79 4.93 18.05
N LEU A 26 -23.78 4.26 17.48
CA LEU A 26 -23.97 3.28 16.41
C LEU A 26 -24.66 2.00 16.90
N ILE A 27 -24.31 1.53 18.10
CA ILE A 27 -25.00 0.40 18.76
C ILE A 27 -26.45 0.77 19.08
N LEU A 28 -26.71 1.99 19.55
CA LEU A 28 -28.07 2.48 19.77
C LEU A 28 -28.86 2.61 18.46
N ILE A 29 -28.22 3.04 17.37
CA ILE A 29 -28.82 3.07 16.03
C ILE A 29 -29.18 1.66 15.56
N ALA A 30 -28.29 0.68 15.72
CA ALA A 30 -28.52 -0.72 15.34
C ALA A 30 -29.64 -1.39 16.16
N ILE A 31 -29.66 -1.16 17.49
CA ILE A 31 -30.72 -1.67 18.39
C ILE A 31 -32.09 -1.06 18.02
N TYR A 32 -32.14 0.22 17.63
CA TYR A 32 -33.40 0.89 17.27
C TYR A 32 -33.85 0.66 15.83
N THR A 33 -32.95 0.34 14.89
CA THR A 33 -33.36 -0.08 13.53
C THR A 33 -34.14 -1.40 13.55
N ALA A 34 -34.02 -2.19 14.61
CA ALA A 34 -34.85 -3.38 14.83
C ALA A 34 -36.28 -3.06 15.34
N HIS A 35 -36.56 -1.84 15.79
CA HIS A 35 -37.87 -1.43 16.35
C HIS A 35 -38.30 -0.04 15.82
N PRO A 36 -39.07 0.04 14.72
CA PRO A 36 -39.20 1.25 13.90
C PRO A 36 -40.14 2.35 14.44
N HIS A 37 -40.65 2.26 15.67
CA HIS A 37 -41.83 3.05 16.10
C HIS A 37 -41.64 4.12 17.19
N HIS A 38 -40.45 4.72 17.39
CA HIS A 38 -40.31 5.84 18.34
C HIS A 38 -39.64 7.10 17.75
N HIS A 39 -40.20 8.26 18.06
CA HIS A 39 -39.77 9.61 17.65
C HIS A 39 -38.27 9.90 17.91
N ASN A 40 -37.67 9.22 18.90
CA ASN A 40 -36.25 9.30 19.24
C ASN A 40 -35.33 8.68 18.17
N SER A 41 -35.79 7.67 17.42
CA SER A 41 -34.99 7.04 16.35
C SER A 41 -34.75 8.00 15.18
N ARG A 42 -35.75 8.84 14.85
CA ARG A 42 -35.64 9.86 13.80
C ARG A 42 -34.66 10.97 14.18
N MET A 43 -34.62 11.36 15.45
CA MET A 43 -33.70 12.39 15.95
C MET A 43 -32.25 11.87 15.97
N LEU A 44 -32.03 10.64 16.46
CA LEU A 44 -30.71 9.99 16.45
C LEU A 44 -30.19 9.77 15.02
N ARG A 45 -31.06 9.37 14.09
CA ARG A 45 -30.72 9.25 12.67
C ARG A 45 -30.24 10.59 12.08
N LYS A 46 -30.95 11.68 12.35
CA LYS A 46 -30.54 13.02 11.91
C LYS A 46 -29.20 13.48 12.52
N HIS A 47 -28.93 13.16 13.78
CA HIS A 47 -27.63 13.46 14.40
C HIS A 47 -26.50 12.63 13.79
N GLY A 48 -26.75 11.35 13.49
CA GLY A 48 -25.80 10.50 12.77
C GLY A 48 -25.49 11.01 11.36
N GLU A 49 -26.53 11.37 10.60
CA GLU A 49 -26.40 12.01 9.27
C GLU A 49 -25.56 13.29 9.33
N HIS A 50 -25.80 14.16 10.32
CA HIS A 50 -25.05 15.40 10.49
C HIS A 50 -23.59 15.17 10.90
N LEU A 51 -23.30 14.19 11.74
CA LEU A 51 -21.92 13.83 12.11
C LEU A 51 -21.13 13.30 10.90
N ILE A 52 -21.75 12.44 10.09
CA ILE A 52 -21.15 11.94 8.84
C ILE A 52 -20.87 13.11 7.88
N GLU A 53 -21.80 14.06 7.75
CA GLU A 53 -21.61 15.26 6.92
C GLU A 53 -20.41 16.10 7.40
N LEU A 54 -20.27 16.34 8.71
CA LEU A 54 -19.13 17.08 9.28
C LEU A 54 -17.79 16.36 9.06
N GLU A 55 -17.78 15.04 9.24
CA GLU A 55 -16.59 14.22 9.00
C GLU A 55 -16.23 14.17 7.51
N TRP A 56 -17.22 14.08 6.63
CA TRP A 56 -17.05 14.17 5.19
C TRP A 56 -16.42 15.50 4.79
N LEU A 57 -16.96 16.64 5.27
CA LEU A 57 -16.38 17.96 5.01
C LEU A 57 -14.94 18.09 5.52
N THR A 58 -14.65 17.50 6.69
CA THR A 58 -13.30 17.46 7.25
C THR A 58 -12.35 16.61 6.39
N TYR A 59 -12.82 15.45 5.93
CA TYR A 59 -12.10 14.56 5.01
C TYR A 59 -11.79 15.26 3.68
N LEU A 60 -12.77 15.91 3.07
CA LEU A 60 -12.59 16.68 1.83
C LEU A 60 -11.50 17.72 1.98
N LYS A 61 -11.53 18.48 3.08
CA LYS A 61 -10.53 19.50 3.40
C LYS A 61 -9.15 18.90 3.63
N LYS A 62 -9.04 17.80 4.39
CA LYS A 62 -7.76 17.16 4.71
C LYS A 62 -7.08 16.58 3.46
N HIS A 63 -7.85 16.04 2.53
CA HIS A 63 -7.33 15.36 1.33
C HIS A 63 -7.43 16.20 0.05
N ASN A 64 -7.63 17.52 0.18
CA ASN A 64 -7.73 18.48 -0.94
C ASN A 64 -8.72 18.04 -2.05
N LYS A 65 -9.86 17.42 -1.68
CA LYS A 65 -10.86 16.97 -2.65
C LYS A 65 -11.90 18.05 -2.93
N ILE A 66 -12.13 18.33 -4.22
CA ILE A 66 -13.14 19.28 -4.70
C ILE A 66 -14.19 18.51 -5.51
N TYR A 67 -15.44 18.50 -5.07
CA TYR A 67 -16.56 17.90 -5.79
C TYR A 67 -17.49 18.99 -6.33
N SER A 68 -17.82 18.94 -7.62
CA SER A 68 -18.87 19.81 -8.17
C SER A 68 -20.22 19.38 -7.60
N LYS A 69 -21.08 20.35 -7.20
CA LYS A 69 -22.37 20.09 -6.53
C LYS A 69 -23.37 19.26 -7.35
N VAL A 70 -23.10 18.98 -8.63
CA VAL A 70 -24.10 18.50 -9.60
C VAL A 70 -23.83 17.06 -10.08
N GLN A 71 -22.62 16.52 -9.91
CA GLN A 71 -22.33 15.13 -10.31
C GLN A 71 -21.57 14.37 -9.22
N ASN A 72 -22.06 13.17 -8.87
CA ASN A 72 -21.47 12.17 -7.97
C ASN A 72 -21.39 12.46 -6.45
N LYS A 73 -21.82 13.63 -5.94
CA LYS A 73 -21.84 13.92 -4.48
C LYS A 73 -22.59 12.88 -3.63
N PRO A 74 -23.83 12.45 -3.97
CA PRO A 74 -24.57 11.53 -3.10
C PRO A 74 -23.95 10.13 -3.06
N LEU A 75 -23.40 9.67 -4.19
CA LEU A 75 -22.77 8.35 -4.31
C LEU A 75 -21.43 8.28 -3.56
N THR A 76 -20.63 9.35 -3.61
CA THR A 76 -19.33 9.41 -2.92
C THR A 76 -19.47 9.60 -1.41
N GLU A 77 -20.47 10.36 -0.97
CA GLU A 77 -20.82 10.53 0.45
C GLU A 77 -21.44 9.25 1.05
N MET A 78 -22.29 8.55 0.29
CA MET A 78 -22.81 7.24 0.67
C MET A 78 -21.69 6.20 0.77
N GLU A 79 -20.75 6.18 -0.18
CA GLU A 79 -19.62 5.26 -0.15
C GLU A 79 -18.70 5.58 1.05
N TYR A 80 -18.41 6.86 1.28
CA TYR A 80 -17.71 7.31 2.49
C TYR A 80 -18.36 6.76 3.77
N ALA A 81 -19.68 6.90 3.91
CA ALA A 81 -20.42 6.42 5.07
C ALA A 81 -20.32 4.90 5.22
N LYS A 82 -20.49 4.14 4.14
CA LYS A 82 -20.32 2.67 4.13
C LYS A 82 -18.92 2.27 4.59
N GLN A 83 -17.89 2.90 4.03
CA GLN A 83 -16.53 2.54 4.38
C GLN A 83 -16.19 2.89 5.83
N ARG A 84 -16.75 3.98 6.36
CA ARG A 84 -16.61 4.35 7.77
C ARG A 84 -17.27 3.35 8.71
N ILE A 85 -18.44 2.83 8.35
CA ILE A 85 -19.11 1.77 9.12
C ILE A 85 -18.26 0.52 9.11
N HIS A 86 -17.77 0.08 7.94
CA HIS A 86 -16.90 -1.09 7.82
C HIS A 86 -15.63 -0.97 8.67
N ILE A 87 -14.94 0.19 8.62
CA ILE A 87 -13.77 0.46 9.46
C ILE A 87 -14.12 0.33 10.95
N ALA A 88 -15.26 0.87 11.37
CA ALA A 88 -15.70 0.83 12.77
C ALA A 88 -16.06 -0.60 13.23
N GLU A 89 -16.80 -1.34 12.41
CA GLU A 89 -17.17 -2.74 12.67
C GLU A 89 -15.92 -3.63 12.75
N HIS A 90 -15.01 -3.51 11.78
CA HIS A 90 -13.75 -4.24 11.78
C HIS A 90 -12.91 -3.91 13.02
N ASN A 91 -12.70 -2.62 13.32
CA ASN A 91 -11.87 -2.21 14.45
C ASN A 91 -12.50 -2.62 15.80
N LEU A 92 -13.84 -2.67 15.89
CA LEU A 92 -14.53 -3.20 17.07
C LEU A 92 -14.31 -4.70 17.23
N ALA A 93 -14.42 -5.47 16.14
CA ALA A 93 -14.12 -6.90 16.15
C ALA A 93 -12.66 -7.14 16.58
N TYR A 94 -11.72 -6.34 16.08
CA TYR A 94 -10.32 -6.36 16.49
C TYR A 94 -10.13 -6.08 18.00
N LEU A 95 -10.72 -4.99 18.53
CA LEU A 95 -10.59 -4.63 19.94
C LEU A 95 -11.17 -5.70 20.89
N ASN A 96 -12.17 -6.46 20.43
CA ASN A 96 -12.76 -7.56 21.19
C ASN A 96 -12.08 -8.91 20.95
N GLY A 97 -10.98 -8.97 20.19
CA GLY A 97 -10.28 -10.21 19.88
C GLY A 97 -11.08 -11.18 19.00
N LEU A 98 -12.10 -10.68 18.31
CA LEU A 98 -12.96 -11.47 17.41
C LEU A 98 -12.35 -11.60 16.02
N THR A 99 -11.32 -10.82 15.70
CA THR A 99 -10.49 -11.04 14.52
C THR A 99 -9.26 -11.88 14.91
N PRO A 100 -8.90 -12.89 14.11
CA PRO A 100 -7.71 -13.69 14.37
C PRO A 100 -6.41 -12.92 14.13
N TYR A 101 -6.47 -11.65 13.70
CA TYR A 101 -5.32 -10.81 13.41
C TYR A 101 -5.57 -9.38 13.91
N LYS A 102 -4.50 -8.72 14.39
CA LYS A 102 -4.53 -7.32 14.82
C LYS A 102 -4.32 -6.41 13.63
N LEU A 103 -5.36 -6.25 12.83
CA LEU A 103 -5.42 -5.26 11.77
C LEU A 103 -6.17 -4.04 12.30
N HIS A 104 -5.63 -2.85 12.08
CA HIS A 104 -6.36 -1.61 12.31
C HIS A 104 -6.60 -0.95 10.96
N LEU A 105 -7.86 -0.68 10.64
CA LEU A 105 -8.25 0.06 9.45
C LEU A 105 -8.36 1.55 9.77
N GLY A 106 -8.11 2.39 8.78
CA GLY A 106 -8.09 3.83 8.93
C GLY A 106 -8.63 4.55 7.70
N VAL A 107 -9.17 5.74 7.95
CA VAL A 107 -9.63 6.64 6.88
C VAL A 107 -8.42 7.17 6.12
N ASN A 108 -8.42 6.98 4.81
CA ASN A 108 -7.43 7.54 3.89
C ASN A 108 -8.11 8.00 2.59
N ARG A 109 -7.34 8.43 1.58
CA ARG A 109 -7.86 9.00 0.31
C ARG A 109 -8.76 8.08 -0.51
N PHE A 110 -8.81 6.78 -0.21
CA PHE A 110 -9.60 5.78 -0.92
C PHE A 110 -10.98 5.54 -0.29
N VAL A 111 -11.25 6.08 0.90
CA VAL A 111 -12.48 5.81 1.70
C VAL A 111 -13.79 6.16 0.99
N ASN A 112 -13.75 6.94 -0.09
CA ASN A 112 -14.93 7.35 -0.85
C ASN A 112 -15.05 6.66 -2.22
N LEU A 113 -14.19 5.68 -2.51
CA LEU A 113 -14.19 4.90 -3.75
C LEU A 113 -14.87 3.56 -3.48
N SER A 114 -15.75 3.14 -4.40
CA SER A 114 -16.16 1.75 -4.45
C SER A 114 -14.97 0.91 -4.91
N SER A 115 -14.89 -0.36 -4.49
CA SER A 115 -13.84 -1.28 -4.92
C SER A 115 -13.91 -1.47 -6.45
N THR A 116 -13.28 -0.60 -7.22
CA THR A 116 -13.24 -0.68 -8.68
C THR A 116 -12.02 -1.45 -9.11
N SER A 117 -12.29 -2.48 -9.90
CA SER A 117 -11.34 -3.33 -10.61
C SER A 117 -10.17 -2.54 -11.20
N SER A 118 -9.01 -2.67 -10.58
CA SER A 118 -7.74 -2.38 -11.26
C SER A 118 -7.49 -3.50 -12.27
N ASN A 119 -7.03 -3.15 -13.47
CA ASN A 119 -6.75 -4.08 -14.56
C ASN A 119 -5.88 -5.24 -14.05
N GLN A 120 -6.44 -6.44 -14.12
CA GLN A 120 -5.91 -7.65 -13.48
C GLN A 120 -4.87 -8.29 -14.40
N ARG A 121 -3.73 -8.70 -13.83
CA ARG A 121 -2.82 -9.62 -14.50
C ARG A 121 -2.94 -10.98 -13.82
N GLU A 122 -3.33 -11.99 -14.59
CA GLU A 122 -3.06 -13.37 -14.20
C GLU A 122 -1.56 -13.56 -14.29
N ILE A 123 -0.90 -13.81 -13.16
CA ILE A 123 0.45 -14.34 -13.21
C ILE A 123 0.29 -15.78 -13.67
N ILE A 124 0.38 -16.01 -14.98
CA ILE A 124 0.53 -17.36 -15.52
C ILE A 124 1.87 -17.85 -14.98
N VAL A 125 1.80 -18.68 -13.94
CA VAL A 125 2.94 -19.38 -13.35
C VAL A 125 3.54 -20.26 -14.46
N LYS A 126 4.51 -19.73 -15.20
CA LYS A 126 5.30 -20.51 -16.17
C LYS A 126 6.52 -21.06 -15.45
N ASN A 127 6.68 -22.39 -15.52
CA ASN A 127 7.83 -23.20 -15.10
C ASN A 127 8.68 -22.60 -13.96
N ARG A 128 8.27 -22.93 -12.73
CA ARG A 128 9.02 -22.71 -11.48
C ARG A 128 10.39 -23.37 -11.60
N THR A 129 11.46 -22.65 -11.29
CA THR A 129 12.82 -23.05 -11.71
C THR A 129 13.88 -23.07 -10.61
N LYS A 130 13.52 -22.91 -9.33
CA LYS A 130 14.49 -23.04 -8.23
C LYS A 130 13.85 -23.72 -7.01
N GLU A 131 14.21 -24.98 -6.77
CA GLU A 131 14.20 -25.55 -5.42
C GLU A 131 15.60 -25.30 -4.82
N ARG A 132 15.73 -24.31 -3.92
CA ARG A 132 16.86 -24.29 -2.99
C ARG A 132 16.35 -24.85 -1.66
N HIS A 133 17.08 -25.76 -1.03
CA HIS A 133 16.73 -26.32 0.28
C HIS A 133 17.03 -25.36 1.45
N LEU A 134 16.56 -24.11 1.34
CA LEU A 134 16.71 -23.08 2.37
C LEU A 134 15.69 -23.29 3.50
N LYS A 135 16.07 -22.96 4.73
CA LYS A 135 15.24 -23.12 5.93
C LYS A 135 15.20 -21.82 6.74
N ALA A 136 14.20 -21.70 7.62
CA ALA A 136 14.06 -20.55 8.52
C ALA A 136 15.34 -20.23 9.33
N ALA A 137 16.09 -21.25 9.74
CA ALA A 137 17.32 -21.08 10.53
C ALA A 137 18.48 -20.41 9.78
N ASP A 138 18.39 -20.31 8.44
CA ASP A 138 19.44 -19.71 7.61
C ASP A 138 19.35 -18.18 7.56
N PHE A 139 18.28 -17.58 8.10
CA PHE A 139 18.00 -16.15 8.04
C PHE A 139 17.79 -15.53 9.42
N PRO A 140 18.12 -14.24 9.61
CA PRO A 140 17.68 -13.52 10.81
C PRO A 140 16.15 -13.54 10.89
N PRO A 141 15.55 -13.48 12.10
CA PRO A 141 14.09 -13.44 12.25
C PRO A 141 13.46 -12.18 11.65
N ASP A 142 14.23 -11.09 11.61
CA ASP A 142 13.81 -9.80 11.08
C ASP A 142 14.90 -9.21 10.20
N PHE A 143 14.49 -8.61 9.08
CA PHE A 143 15.37 -7.93 8.16
C PHE A 143 14.66 -6.77 7.48
N ASP A 144 15.31 -5.61 7.40
CA ASP A 144 14.67 -4.40 6.89
C ASP A 144 15.69 -3.48 6.20
N TRP A 145 15.57 -3.34 4.88
CA TRP A 145 16.44 -2.46 4.09
C TRP A 145 16.29 -0.98 4.45
N ARG A 146 15.20 -0.57 5.10
CA ARG A 146 15.01 0.80 5.58
C ARG A 146 16.04 1.18 6.66
N ASN A 147 16.59 0.19 7.36
CA ASN A 147 17.64 0.41 8.36
C ASN A 147 19.00 0.76 7.73
N ARG A 148 19.17 0.56 6.41
CA ARG A 148 20.37 0.96 5.67
C ARG A 148 20.08 2.25 4.91
N THR A 149 20.78 3.31 5.28
CA THR A 149 20.59 4.65 4.71
C THR A 149 20.75 4.61 3.18
N GLY A 150 19.81 5.22 2.47
CA GLY A 150 19.85 5.39 1.01
C GLY A 150 19.32 4.22 0.18
N VAL A 151 19.13 3.01 0.77
CA VAL A 151 18.71 1.82 0.01
C VAL A 151 17.23 1.85 -0.33
N VAL A 152 16.40 2.38 0.56
CA VAL A 152 14.97 2.59 0.34
C VAL A 152 14.71 4.08 0.33
N SER A 153 14.33 4.62 -0.83
CA SER A 153 13.96 6.03 -0.98
C SER A 153 12.69 6.37 -0.18
N ALA A 154 12.39 7.66 -0.04
CA ALA A 154 11.16 8.11 0.60
C ALA A 154 9.92 7.54 -0.10
N VAL A 155 8.83 7.36 0.66
CA VAL A 155 7.51 7.01 0.09
C VAL A 155 7.03 8.14 -0.81
N LYS A 156 6.60 7.77 -2.02
CA LYS A 156 6.00 8.67 -3.02
C LYS A 156 4.49 8.40 -3.16
N ASP A 157 3.80 9.20 -3.97
CA ASP A 157 2.36 9.07 -4.22
C ASP A 157 2.06 9.07 -5.73
N GLN A 158 1.51 7.97 -6.24
CA GLN A 158 1.14 7.79 -7.65
C GLN A 158 -0.14 8.54 -8.06
N GLY A 159 -0.82 9.19 -7.13
CA GLY A 159 -2.04 9.91 -7.46
C GLY A 159 -3.13 8.99 -8.01
N ASP A 160 -3.89 9.51 -8.97
CA ASP A 160 -4.97 8.77 -9.65
C ASP A 160 -4.46 8.04 -10.92
N CYS A 161 -3.15 7.98 -11.12
CA CYS A 161 -2.50 7.25 -12.20
C CYS A 161 -2.21 5.81 -11.76
N ASN A 162 -2.55 4.81 -12.59
CA ASN A 162 -2.21 3.41 -12.29
C ASN A 162 -0.73 3.11 -12.61
N ALA A 163 0.16 3.76 -11.87
CA ALA A 163 1.61 3.76 -12.10
C ALA A 163 2.42 2.96 -11.07
N GLY A 164 1.78 2.13 -10.23
CA GLY A 164 2.50 1.33 -9.22
C GLY A 164 3.67 0.51 -9.80
N TRP A 165 3.54 0.07 -11.06
CA TRP A 165 4.60 -0.59 -11.82
C TRP A 165 5.87 0.28 -11.99
N ALA A 166 5.72 1.57 -12.26
CA ALA A 166 6.83 2.50 -12.42
C ALA A 166 7.50 2.82 -11.08
N PHE A 167 6.71 3.02 -10.02
CA PHE A 167 7.22 3.24 -8.66
C PHE A 167 7.93 2.01 -8.09
N SER A 168 7.44 0.81 -8.39
CA SER A 168 8.06 -0.45 -7.97
C SER A 168 9.38 -0.70 -8.73
N ALA A 169 9.41 -0.43 -10.04
CA ALA A 169 10.63 -0.52 -10.87
C ALA A 169 11.72 0.46 -10.41
N THR A 170 11.38 1.76 -10.29
CA THR A 170 12.32 2.79 -9.81
C THR A 170 12.82 2.48 -8.41
N GLY A 171 11.94 2.12 -7.47
CA GLY A 171 12.36 1.79 -6.09
C GLY A 171 13.33 0.61 -6.01
N THR A 172 13.18 -0.36 -6.90
CA THR A 172 14.11 -1.51 -7.00
C THR A 172 15.47 -1.04 -7.53
N LEU A 173 15.48 -0.24 -8.59
CA LEU A 173 16.70 0.28 -9.21
C LEU A 173 17.44 1.29 -8.32
N GLU A 174 16.74 2.19 -7.64
CA GLU A 174 17.29 3.10 -6.62
C GLU A 174 18.04 2.30 -5.54
N GLY A 175 17.44 1.20 -5.07
CA GLY A 175 18.08 0.29 -4.12
C GLY A 175 19.35 -0.35 -4.67
N GLN A 176 19.34 -0.82 -5.92
CA GLN A 176 20.53 -1.38 -6.57
C GLN A 176 21.65 -0.35 -6.73
N LEU A 177 21.32 0.86 -7.19
CA LEU A 177 22.29 1.96 -7.35
C LEU A 177 22.95 2.32 -6.03
N MET A 178 22.18 2.37 -4.93
CA MET A 178 22.77 2.58 -3.61
C MET A 178 23.64 1.40 -3.18
N LEU A 179 23.20 0.16 -3.36
CA LEU A 179 23.89 -1.03 -2.85
C LEU A 179 25.18 -1.35 -3.64
N LYS A 180 25.19 -1.14 -4.96
CA LYS A 180 26.29 -1.52 -5.85
C LYS A 180 27.22 -0.35 -6.16
N MET A 181 26.67 0.86 -6.24
CA MET A 181 27.40 2.04 -6.72
C MET A 181 27.50 3.15 -5.66
N ASN A 182 26.88 2.96 -4.48
CA ASN A 182 26.81 3.98 -3.44
C ASN A 182 26.18 5.31 -3.93
N GLN A 183 25.26 5.21 -4.88
CA GLN A 183 24.54 6.34 -5.46
C GLN A 183 23.14 6.42 -4.87
N SER A 184 22.90 7.41 -4.00
CA SER A 184 21.58 7.72 -3.50
C SER A 184 20.89 8.70 -4.44
N VAL A 185 19.95 8.21 -5.23
CA VAL A 185 19.26 8.98 -6.27
C VAL A 185 17.74 8.88 -6.12
N LYS A 186 17.03 9.79 -6.78
CA LYS A 186 15.57 9.71 -6.98
C LYS A 186 15.33 9.61 -8.47
N LEU A 187 14.83 8.46 -8.93
CA LEU A 187 14.58 8.22 -10.34
C LEU A 187 13.18 8.69 -10.73
N SER A 188 13.03 9.09 -11.99
CA SER A 188 11.77 9.60 -12.53
C SER A 188 10.81 8.48 -12.91
N GLU A 189 9.71 8.35 -12.16
CA GLU A 189 8.59 7.52 -12.60
C GLU A 189 7.91 8.09 -13.85
N GLN A 190 7.92 9.41 -14.04
CA GLN A 190 7.29 10.06 -15.20
C GLN A 190 7.99 9.70 -16.51
N ASN A 191 9.31 9.59 -16.49
CA ASN A 191 10.07 9.10 -17.63
C ASN A 191 9.58 7.69 -18.02
N LEU A 192 9.42 6.78 -17.07
CA LEU A 192 8.92 5.43 -17.37
C LEU A 192 7.49 5.49 -17.94
N ILE A 193 6.61 6.28 -17.32
CA ILE A 193 5.22 6.44 -17.74
C ILE A 193 5.12 6.94 -19.18
N ASP A 194 5.92 7.93 -19.57
CA ASP A 194 5.85 8.56 -20.89
C ASP A 194 6.66 7.81 -21.97
N CYS A 195 7.71 7.07 -21.60
CA CYS A 195 8.70 6.55 -22.53
C CYS A 195 8.79 5.02 -22.62
N SER A 196 8.38 4.29 -21.60
CA SER A 196 8.36 2.82 -21.65
C SER A 196 7.12 2.37 -22.41
N LEU A 197 7.14 2.45 -23.74
CA LEU A 197 5.95 2.29 -24.60
C LEU A 197 5.27 0.91 -24.55
N GLU A 198 5.97 -0.12 -24.07
CA GLU A 198 5.36 -1.43 -23.75
C GLU A 198 4.39 -1.33 -22.57
N ASN A 199 4.62 -0.36 -21.68
CA ASN A 199 3.70 0.06 -20.64
C ASN A 199 2.77 1.15 -21.18
N LEU A 200 1.48 1.03 -20.89
CA LEU A 200 0.42 1.92 -21.38
C LEU A 200 0.20 3.08 -20.39
N GLY A 201 1.28 3.73 -19.97
CA GLY A 201 1.28 4.87 -19.06
C GLY A 201 0.46 4.63 -17.78
N CYS A 202 -0.56 5.47 -17.57
CA CYS A 202 -1.45 5.41 -16.39
C CYS A 202 -2.56 4.36 -16.48
N VAL A 203 -2.65 3.57 -17.54
CA VAL A 203 -3.70 2.56 -17.71
C VAL A 203 -3.22 1.21 -17.18
N TYR A 204 -2.02 0.82 -17.57
CA TYR A 204 -1.45 -0.50 -17.32
C TYR A 204 0.06 -0.50 -17.53
N GLY A 205 0.77 -1.31 -16.75
CA GLY A 205 2.18 -1.58 -16.96
C GLY A 205 2.70 -2.66 -16.03
N ASP A 206 3.95 -3.05 -16.21
CA ASP A 206 4.68 -3.96 -15.34
C ASP A 206 6.14 -3.55 -15.15
N SER A 207 6.67 -3.86 -13.96
CA SER A 207 8.01 -3.43 -13.57
C SER A 207 9.12 -4.03 -14.42
N SER A 208 8.92 -5.23 -15.01
CA SER A 208 9.94 -5.87 -15.86
C SER A 208 10.12 -5.11 -17.17
N SER A 209 9.02 -4.79 -17.85
CA SER A 209 9.04 -4.02 -19.09
C SER A 209 9.62 -2.61 -18.86
N ALA A 210 9.32 -2.03 -17.68
CA ALA A 210 9.92 -0.77 -17.26
C ALA A 210 11.44 -0.85 -17.09
N LEU A 211 11.94 -1.85 -16.36
CA LEU A 211 13.38 -2.05 -16.18
C LEU A 211 14.10 -2.40 -17.48
N LYS A 212 13.45 -3.13 -18.40
CA LYS A 212 14.00 -3.40 -19.75
C LYS A 212 14.10 -2.14 -20.58
N TYR A 213 13.14 -1.22 -20.46
CA TYR A 213 13.28 0.10 -21.07
C TYR A 213 14.52 0.82 -20.53
N VAL A 214 14.73 0.82 -19.21
CA VAL A 214 15.93 1.42 -18.59
C VAL A 214 17.20 0.74 -19.08
N MET A 215 17.22 -0.58 -19.17
CA MET A 215 18.36 -1.35 -19.68
C MET A 215 18.80 -0.92 -21.09
N ASN A 216 17.83 -0.59 -21.95
CA ASN A 216 18.10 -0.22 -23.35
C ASN A 216 18.35 1.28 -23.57
N ASN A 217 17.92 2.14 -22.63
CA ASN A 217 17.89 3.59 -22.87
C ASN A 217 18.54 4.42 -21.75
N GLY A 218 18.42 3.99 -20.50
CA GLY A 218 18.63 4.77 -19.29
C GLY A 218 17.33 5.34 -18.73
N ILE A 219 17.45 6.19 -17.71
CA ILE A 219 16.32 6.82 -17.01
C ILE A 219 16.77 8.16 -16.42
N ASP A 220 15.88 9.16 -16.44
CA ASP A 220 16.10 10.48 -15.85
C ASP A 220 15.96 10.47 -14.32
N LEU A 221 16.55 11.48 -13.68
CA LEU A 221 16.27 11.81 -12.29
C LEU A 221 14.89 12.46 -12.15
N ASP A 222 14.28 12.31 -10.98
CA ASP A 222 12.96 12.89 -10.65
C ASP A 222 12.96 14.43 -10.72
N ASP A 223 14.06 15.11 -10.44
CA ASP A 223 14.17 16.57 -10.57
C ASP A 223 14.32 17.05 -12.02
N GLU A 224 14.91 16.22 -12.89
CA GLU A 224 15.06 16.47 -14.33
C GLU A 224 13.76 16.17 -15.11
N TYR A 225 13.02 15.15 -14.69
CA TYR A 225 11.72 14.77 -15.27
C TYR A 225 10.67 14.53 -14.16
N PRO A 226 10.08 15.59 -13.60
CA PRO A 226 9.19 15.48 -12.44
C PRO A 226 7.90 14.72 -12.69
N TYR A 227 7.45 14.01 -11.64
CA TYR A 227 6.18 13.30 -11.62
C TYR A 227 4.95 14.19 -11.87
N GLN A 228 4.09 13.79 -12.79
CA GLN A 228 2.86 14.53 -13.17
C GLN A 228 1.57 13.73 -12.96
N ALA A 229 1.64 12.45 -12.58
CA ALA A 229 0.47 11.58 -12.41
C ALA A 229 -0.45 11.54 -13.65
N GLN A 230 0.12 11.69 -14.84
CA GLN A 230 -0.61 11.63 -16.11
C GLN A 230 0.27 11.05 -17.19
N TYR A 231 -0.31 10.34 -18.15
CA TYR A 231 0.43 9.86 -19.30
C TYR A 231 0.49 10.94 -20.38
N SER A 232 1.70 11.25 -20.83
CA SER A 232 1.92 12.06 -22.02
C SER A 232 2.33 11.16 -23.18
N TYR A 233 1.68 11.32 -24.33
CA TYR A 233 2.14 10.71 -25.59
C TYR A 233 3.49 11.25 -26.08
N SER A 234 4.07 12.23 -25.37
CA SER A 234 5.36 12.82 -25.68
C SER A 234 6.39 12.41 -24.64
N CYS A 235 7.17 11.37 -24.97
CA CYS A 235 8.39 11.05 -24.23
C CYS A 235 9.41 12.17 -24.36
N LYS A 236 9.87 12.71 -23.23
CA LYS A 236 10.87 13.80 -23.17
C LYS A 236 12.25 13.34 -22.68
N TYR A 237 12.44 12.02 -22.55
CA TYR A 237 13.71 11.45 -22.11
C TYR A 237 14.86 12.01 -22.94
N LYS A 238 15.89 12.47 -22.24
CA LYS A 238 17.19 12.79 -22.80
C LYS A 238 18.19 11.89 -22.11
N LYS A 239 19.28 11.54 -22.80
CA LYS A 239 20.30 10.70 -22.18
C LYS A 239 20.71 11.30 -20.84
N SER A 240 20.42 10.58 -19.75
CA SER A 240 20.63 11.07 -18.39
C SER A 240 22.12 11.25 -18.11
N SER A 241 22.43 12.13 -17.16
CA SER A 241 23.78 12.30 -16.59
C SER A 241 24.19 11.12 -15.70
N LEU A 242 23.24 10.25 -15.33
CA LEU A 242 23.52 9.03 -14.59
C LEU A 242 24.31 8.03 -15.44
N ASP A 243 25.50 7.67 -14.96
CA ASP A 243 26.37 6.68 -15.58
C ASP A 243 26.24 5.33 -14.86
N PHE A 244 25.34 4.49 -15.34
CA PHE A 244 25.19 3.09 -14.94
C PHE A 244 24.66 2.26 -16.11
N ASN A 245 24.83 0.95 -16.04
CA ASN A 245 24.22 0.01 -16.99
C ASN A 245 23.40 -1.01 -16.20
N VAL A 246 22.19 -1.30 -16.67
CA VAL A 246 21.51 -2.53 -16.27
C VAL A 246 22.04 -3.62 -17.20
N LEU A 247 22.61 -4.69 -16.64
CA LEU A 247 23.15 -5.81 -17.40
C LEU A 247 22.05 -6.81 -17.74
N GLU A 248 21.14 -7.05 -16.80
CA GLU A 248 20.03 -7.98 -16.97
C GLU A 248 18.82 -7.56 -16.13
N VAL A 249 17.62 -7.91 -16.61
CA VAL A 249 16.38 -7.80 -15.83
C VAL A 249 15.92 -9.21 -15.46
N LYS A 250 16.04 -9.56 -14.18
CA LYS A 250 15.60 -10.85 -13.64
C LYS A 250 14.10 -10.82 -13.34
N GLN A 251 13.42 -11.86 -13.77
CA GLN A 251 12.06 -12.20 -13.38
C GLN A 251 12.10 -13.62 -12.82
N GLU A 252 12.01 -13.75 -11.50
CA GLU A 252 12.18 -15.03 -10.82
C GLU A 252 10.87 -15.50 -10.21
N TYR A 253 10.62 -16.80 -10.34
CA TYR A 253 9.46 -17.47 -9.78
C TYR A 253 9.91 -18.46 -8.71
N PHE A 254 9.31 -18.38 -7.52
CA PHE A 254 9.70 -19.16 -6.36
C PHE A 254 8.58 -20.06 -5.88
N ASP A 255 8.96 -21.18 -5.26
CA ASP A 255 8.05 -22.11 -4.61
C ASP A 255 8.08 -21.99 -3.07
N ALA A 256 9.12 -21.35 -2.52
CA ALA A 256 9.33 -21.19 -1.09
C ALA A 256 9.61 -19.73 -0.71
N GLU A 257 9.05 -19.30 0.43
CA GLU A 257 9.31 -17.96 0.98
C GLU A 257 10.80 -17.71 1.26
N TYR A 258 11.56 -18.75 1.60
CA TYR A 258 12.98 -18.63 1.91
C TYR A 258 13.82 -18.24 0.70
N ASP A 259 13.43 -18.63 -0.52
CA ASP A 259 14.09 -18.18 -1.74
C ASP A 259 13.87 -16.68 -1.98
N VAL A 260 12.67 -16.17 -1.65
CA VAL A 260 12.37 -14.73 -1.69
C VAL A 260 13.21 -14.00 -0.64
N MET A 261 13.33 -14.54 0.58
CA MET A 261 14.16 -13.96 1.65
C MET A 261 15.64 -13.89 1.24
N ASP A 262 16.19 -14.97 0.67
CA ASP A 262 17.56 -15.04 0.17
C ASP A 262 17.82 -14.00 -0.92
N THR A 263 16.89 -13.90 -1.87
CA THR A 263 16.98 -12.94 -2.97
C THR A 263 16.91 -11.51 -2.44
N LEU A 264 15.95 -11.21 -1.56
CA LEU A 264 15.81 -9.89 -0.93
C LEU A 264 17.07 -9.50 -0.16
N PHE A 265 17.68 -10.45 0.56
CA PHE A 265 18.88 -10.21 1.37
C PHE A 265 20.13 -9.98 0.51
N LYS A 266 20.32 -10.75 -0.58
CA LYS A 266 21.51 -10.67 -1.44
C LYS A 266 21.45 -9.54 -2.45
N ILE A 267 20.27 -9.30 -2.99
CA ILE A 267 20.08 -8.37 -4.11
C ILE A 267 19.78 -6.99 -3.57
N GLY A 268 18.76 -6.84 -2.72
CA GLY A 268 18.22 -5.54 -2.34
C GLY A 268 16.69 -5.56 -2.36
N PRO A 269 16.03 -4.39 -2.23
CA PRO A 269 14.59 -4.27 -2.42
C PRO A 269 14.13 -4.89 -3.76
N LEU A 270 12.97 -5.54 -3.79
CA LEU A 270 12.47 -6.28 -4.95
C LEU A 270 11.09 -5.79 -5.39
N SER A 271 10.85 -5.69 -6.69
CA SER A 271 9.52 -5.41 -7.22
C SER A 271 8.64 -6.66 -7.12
N ILE A 272 7.45 -6.54 -6.52
CA ILE A 272 6.48 -7.63 -6.40
C ILE A 272 5.08 -7.20 -6.83
N GLY A 273 4.26 -8.16 -7.25
CA GLY A 273 2.83 -7.96 -7.47
C GLY A 273 2.01 -8.32 -6.24
N VAL A 274 0.97 -7.55 -5.95
CA VAL A 274 -0.02 -7.81 -4.89
C VAL A 274 -1.44 -7.59 -5.42
N ASN A 275 -2.43 -8.14 -4.71
CA ASN A 275 -3.83 -7.84 -4.95
C ASN A 275 -4.32 -6.78 -3.96
N ALA A 276 -4.53 -5.58 -4.48
CA ALA A 276 -4.98 -4.42 -3.71
C ALA A 276 -6.49 -4.14 -3.87
N SER A 277 -7.27 -5.13 -4.37
CA SER A 277 -8.72 -4.99 -4.57
C SER A 277 -9.51 -5.05 -3.27
N ASP A 278 -9.00 -5.74 -2.26
CA ASP A 278 -9.70 -5.91 -0.99
C ASP A 278 -9.78 -4.56 -0.27
N MET A 279 -10.96 -4.28 0.28
CA MET A 279 -11.21 -3.02 0.95
C MET A 279 -10.34 -2.83 2.20
N ASP A 280 -10.04 -3.90 2.94
CA ASP A 280 -9.16 -3.82 4.11
C ASP A 280 -7.73 -3.53 3.69
N PHE A 281 -7.31 -3.96 2.49
CA PHE A 281 -6.02 -3.57 1.93
C PHE A 281 -6.02 -2.06 1.68
N GLN A 282 -7.06 -1.56 1.02
CA GLN A 282 -7.19 -0.13 0.73
C GLN A 282 -7.25 0.72 2.01
N MET A 283 -7.93 0.25 3.06
CA MET A 283 -8.07 0.95 4.34
C MET A 283 -7.00 0.60 5.37
N TYR A 284 -5.99 -0.20 5.00
CA TYR A 284 -4.93 -0.61 5.92
C TYR A 284 -4.29 0.60 6.60
N HIS A 285 -4.16 0.54 7.93
CA HIS A 285 -3.50 1.56 8.73
C HIS A 285 -2.34 1.01 9.54
N LYS A 286 -2.51 -0.14 10.20
CA LYS A 286 -1.48 -0.75 11.04
C LYS A 286 -1.72 -2.23 11.28
N GLY A 287 -0.63 -2.97 11.52
CA GLY A 287 -0.65 -4.37 11.97
C GLY A 287 -0.29 -5.32 10.84
N VAL A 288 -0.47 -6.62 11.05
CA VAL A 288 -0.20 -7.62 10.00
C VAL A 288 -1.48 -7.84 9.20
N PHE A 289 -1.45 -7.45 7.93
CA PHE A 289 -2.53 -7.70 6.98
C PHE A 289 -2.52 -9.19 6.59
N ASP A 290 -3.61 -9.87 6.87
CA ASP A 290 -3.67 -11.33 6.85
C ASP A 290 -4.82 -11.88 6.00
N LYS A 291 -5.60 -11.00 5.36
CA LYS A 291 -6.55 -11.43 4.35
C LYS A 291 -5.75 -11.94 3.17
N GLY A 292 -5.79 -13.25 2.97
CA GLY A 292 -5.01 -13.88 1.93
C GLY A 292 -5.43 -13.45 0.54
N ILE A 293 -4.51 -13.57 -0.41
CA ILE A 293 -4.84 -13.42 -1.81
C ILE A 293 -5.50 -14.73 -2.24
N SER A 294 -6.83 -14.78 -2.29
CA SER A 294 -7.55 -16.03 -2.62
C SER A 294 -7.24 -16.54 -4.04
N ASN A 295 -6.70 -15.67 -4.92
CA ASN A 295 -6.47 -15.97 -6.33
C ASN A 295 -5.08 -15.46 -6.77
N SER A 296 -4.35 -16.19 -7.62
CA SER A 296 -2.98 -15.87 -8.10
C SER A 296 -2.81 -14.61 -8.97
N TYR A 297 -3.72 -13.64 -8.87
CA TYR A 297 -3.78 -12.44 -9.70
C TYR A 297 -3.23 -11.25 -8.92
N SER A 298 -2.34 -10.49 -9.57
CA SER A 298 -1.84 -9.22 -9.07
C SER A 298 -2.45 -8.08 -9.90
N ASN A 299 -2.81 -6.99 -9.23
CA ASN A 299 -3.33 -5.79 -9.90
C ASN A 299 -2.64 -4.50 -9.44
N HIS A 300 -1.68 -4.63 -8.52
CA HIS A 300 -0.87 -3.54 -8.00
C HIS A 300 0.57 -4.00 -7.83
N PHE A 301 1.53 -3.10 -8.07
CA PHE A 301 2.95 -3.38 -7.89
C PHE A 301 3.48 -2.54 -6.73
N VAL A 302 4.23 -3.19 -5.85
CA VAL A 302 4.83 -2.58 -4.65
C VAL A 302 6.27 -3.03 -4.53
N LEU A 303 7.02 -2.44 -3.60
CA LEU A 303 8.41 -2.78 -3.37
C LEU A 303 8.54 -3.58 -2.07
N LEU A 304 9.04 -4.81 -2.15
CA LEU A 304 9.42 -5.61 -0.99
C LEU A 304 10.73 -5.06 -0.42
N VAL A 305 10.72 -4.68 0.86
CA VAL A 305 11.89 -4.04 1.51
C VAL A 305 12.37 -4.78 2.76
N GLY A 306 11.64 -5.79 3.23
CA GLY A 306 12.01 -6.51 4.44
C GLY A 306 11.04 -7.63 4.78
N TYR A 307 11.31 -8.27 5.91
CA TYR A 307 10.45 -9.24 6.57
C TYR A 307 10.67 -9.19 8.07
N GLY A 308 9.75 -9.78 8.83
CA GLY A 308 9.92 -9.93 10.26
C GLY A 308 8.90 -10.86 10.86
N ASN A 309 8.93 -10.91 12.18
CA ASN A 309 7.97 -11.65 13.00
C ASN A 309 7.34 -10.74 14.05
N GLU A 310 6.05 -10.93 14.34
CA GLU A 310 5.38 -10.24 15.44
C GLU A 310 4.53 -11.22 16.25
N ILE A 311 4.67 -11.19 17.57
CA ILE A 311 3.82 -11.95 18.48
C ILE A 311 2.59 -11.12 18.84
N ILE A 312 1.43 -11.63 18.48
CA ILE A 312 0.15 -10.98 18.65
C ILE A 312 -0.78 -11.97 19.38
N ASN A 313 -1.21 -11.62 20.59
CA ASN A 313 -2.09 -12.47 21.42
C ASN A 313 -1.53 -13.90 21.64
N GLY A 314 -0.21 -14.04 21.73
CA GLY A 314 0.47 -15.32 21.90
C GLY A 314 0.63 -16.12 20.60
N LEU A 315 0.14 -15.62 19.47
CA LEU A 315 0.34 -16.20 18.14
C LEU A 315 1.45 -15.48 17.39
N SER A 316 2.24 -16.24 16.65
CA SER A 316 3.36 -15.77 15.85
C SER A 316 2.89 -15.40 14.44
N TYR A 317 3.19 -14.20 13.98
CA TYR A 317 2.85 -13.73 12.63
C TYR A 317 4.11 -13.33 11.89
N ASP A 318 4.47 -14.15 10.93
CA ASP A 318 5.52 -13.83 9.99
C ASP A 318 4.97 -12.91 8.91
N TYR A 319 5.70 -11.83 8.59
CA TYR A 319 5.26 -10.86 7.61
C TYR A 319 6.37 -10.38 6.68
N TRP A 320 5.97 -9.99 5.48
CA TRP A 320 6.72 -9.15 4.55
C TRP A 320 6.51 -7.68 4.89
N ILE A 321 7.52 -6.85 4.67
CA ILE A 321 7.41 -5.39 4.74
C ILE A 321 7.41 -4.87 3.31
N ILE A 322 6.29 -4.26 2.90
CA ILE A 322 6.15 -3.65 1.57
C ILE A 322 6.11 -2.13 1.68
N LYS A 323 6.76 -1.45 0.74
CA LYS A 323 6.64 -0.01 0.49
C LYS A 323 5.60 0.19 -0.62
N ASN A 324 4.58 0.98 -0.33
CA ASN A 324 3.54 1.34 -1.28
C ASN A 324 3.82 2.72 -1.91
N SER A 325 3.07 3.05 -2.96
CA SER A 325 3.13 4.30 -3.73
C SER A 325 1.84 5.12 -3.56
N TRP A 326 1.18 5.03 -2.42
CA TRP A 326 -0.07 5.75 -2.11
C TRP A 326 0.11 6.88 -1.08
N GLY A 327 1.34 7.40 -0.99
CA GLY A 327 1.70 8.45 -0.04
C GLY A 327 1.85 7.96 1.40
N THR A 328 2.42 8.81 2.24
CA THR A 328 2.73 8.49 3.65
C THR A 328 1.50 8.46 4.56
N ASP A 329 0.35 8.92 4.08
CA ASP A 329 -0.91 8.93 4.83
C ASP A 329 -1.63 7.57 4.78
N TRP A 330 -1.24 6.71 3.85
CA TRP A 330 -1.72 5.33 3.76
C TRP A 330 -0.85 4.39 4.61
N GLY A 331 -1.45 3.42 5.29
CA GLY A 331 -0.74 2.40 6.07
C GLY A 331 0.18 2.94 7.17
N GLU A 332 1.22 2.17 7.47
CA GLU A 332 2.25 2.52 8.44
C GLU A 332 3.28 3.44 7.77
N LYS A 333 2.91 4.72 7.59
CA LYS A 333 3.75 5.73 6.91
C LYS A 333 4.11 5.35 5.47
N GLY A 334 3.16 4.79 4.73
CA GLY A 334 3.31 4.32 3.36
C GLY A 334 3.78 2.86 3.24
N TYR A 335 3.92 2.15 4.35
CA TYR A 335 4.30 0.74 4.38
C TYR A 335 3.16 -0.13 4.89
N MET A 336 3.24 -1.42 4.60
CA MET A 336 2.34 -2.44 5.11
C MET A 336 3.11 -3.70 5.47
N LYS A 337 2.66 -4.37 6.53
CA LYS A 337 3.07 -5.74 6.86
C LYS A 337 2.07 -6.72 6.26
N LEU A 338 2.53 -7.61 5.38
CA LEU A 338 1.71 -8.66 4.77
C LEU A 338 2.06 -10.01 5.38
N ASN A 339 1.09 -10.75 5.91
CA ASN A 339 1.33 -12.10 6.42
C ASN A 339 1.91 -13.01 5.32
N ARG A 340 3.05 -13.67 5.56
CA ARG A 340 3.75 -14.46 4.54
C ARG A 340 3.00 -15.72 4.12
N ILE A 341 2.27 -16.35 5.04
CA ILE A 341 1.51 -17.58 4.79
C ILE A 341 0.28 -17.27 3.92
N ASN A 342 -0.48 -16.24 4.28
CA ASN A 342 -1.72 -15.91 3.59
C ASN A 342 -1.48 -15.04 2.34
N ASN A 343 -0.35 -14.34 2.26
CA ASN A 343 0.07 -13.54 1.10
C ASN A 343 1.44 -14.00 0.59
N PRO A 344 1.53 -15.23 0.04
CA PRO A 344 2.79 -15.75 -0.47
C PRO A 344 3.27 -14.95 -1.70
N ILE A 345 4.57 -14.70 -1.75
CA ILE A 345 5.21 -14.03 -2.90
C ILE A 345 5.84 -15.11 -3.77
N TYR A 346 5.32 -15.26 -4.98
CA TYR A 346 5.83 -16.26 -5.94
C TYR A 346 6.60 -15.65 -7.09
N HIS A 347 6.55 -14.33 -7.28
CA HIS A 347 7.18 -13.66 -8.40
C HIS A 347 7.83 -12.36 -7.96
N VAL A 348 9.11 -12.21 -8.28
CA VAL A 348 9.88 -11.00 -8.02
C VAL A 348 10.56 -10.51 -9.30
N VAL A 349 10.75 -9.20 -9.40
CA VAL A 349 11.45 -8.56 -10.51
C VAL A 349 12.55 -7.66 -9.96
N TYR A 350 13.74 -7.73 -10.56
CA TYR A 350 14.84 -6.83 -10.23
C TYR A 350 15.85 -6.65 -11.36
N PRO A 351 16.54 -5.50 -11.44
CA PRO A 351 17.68 -5.33 -12.33
C PRO A 351 18.97 -5.83 -11.67
N GLU A 352 19.90 -6.33 -12.48
CA GLU A 352 21.31 -6.51 -12.11
C GLU A 352 22.14 -5.42 -12.79
N LEU A 353 22.99 -4.74 -12.01
CA LEU A 353 23.90 -3.67 -12.45
C LEU A 353 25.32 -4.18 -12.69
#